data_AF-W7YBN5-F1
#
_entry.id   AF-W7YBN5-F1
#
_cell.length_a   1.000
_cell.length_b   1.000
_cell.length_c   1.000
_cell.angle_alpha   90.00
_cell.angle_beta   90.00
_cell.angle_gamma   90.00
#
_symmetry.space_group_name_H-M   'P 1'
#
loop_
_entity.id
_entity.type
_entity.pdbx_description
1 polymer ?
#
loop_
_entity_poly.entity_id
_entity_poly.type
_entity_poly.pdbx_seq_one_letter_code
_entity_poly.pdbx_strand_id
1 'polypeptide(L)' 'MKKILLLVALIPGFVFAQNPEQAKKILDQVTAKTKTYKTIKASFSFKLENLQENIQEEYAGTISIKGDKYKAT' A
#
# COMPACT_ATOMS: atom_id res chain seq x y z
N MET A 1 44.03 -7.79 -5.22
CA MET A 1 42.84 -8.49 -4.68
C MET A 1 42.21 -7.73 -3.49
N LYS A 2 42.93 -7.47 -2.38
CA LYS A 2 42.38 -6.76 -1.21
C LYS A 2 41.78 -5.36 -1.52
N LYS A 3 42.41 -4.59 -2.44
CA LYS A 3 41.92 -3.27 -2.87
C LYS A 3 40.62 -3.32 -3.70
N ILE A 4 40.39 -4.41 -4.43
CA ILE A 4 39.18 -4.63 -5.24
C ILE A 4 38.00 -5.05 -4.35
N LEU A 5 38.24 -5.89 -3.34
CA LEU A 5 37.24 -6.23 -2.33
C LEU A 5 36.74 -5.00 -1.55
N LEU A 6 37.64 -4.07 -1.21
CA LEU A 6 37.31 -2.83 -0.51
C LEU A 6 36.45 -1.88 -1.38
N LEU A 7 36.64 -1.91 -2.70
CA LEU A 7 35.86 -1.11 -3.64
C LEU A 7 34.43 -1.65 -3.82
N VAL A 8 34.27 -2.97 -3.83
CA VAL A 8 32.95 -3.64 -3.94
C VAL A 8 32.10 -3.43 -2.68
N ALA A 9 32.74 -3.36 -1.50
CA ALA A 9 32.06 -3.12 -0.23
C ALA A 9 31.44 -1.71 -0.11
N LEU A 10 31.85 -0.74 -0.93
CA LEU A 10 31.33 0.64 -0.92
C LEU A 10 30.10 0.86 -1.80
N ILE A 11 29.72 -0.12 -2.61
CA ILE A 11 28.62 -0.03 -3.59
C ILE A 11 27.20 -0.02 -2.97
N PRO A 12 26.89 -0.62 -1.81
CA PRO A 12 25.50 -0.70 -1.34
C PRO A 12 24.91 0.65 -0.87
N GLY A 13 25.71 1.70 -0.72
CA GLY A 13 25.24 3.04 -0.33
C GLY A 13 24.56 3.86 -1.43
N PHE A 14 24.61 3.41 -2.69
CA PHE A 14 24.07 4.14 -3.85
C PHE A 14 22.76 3.54 -4.41
N VAL A 15 22.26 2.46 -3.80
CA VAL A 15 21.04 1.80 -4.26
C VAL A 15 19.82 2.49 -3.63
N PHE A 16 19.45 3.65 -4.19
CA PHE A 16 18.17 4.30 -3.90
C PHE A 16 17.02 3.52 -4.57
N ALA A 17 16.68 2.35 -4.03
CA ALA A 17 15.60 1.51 -4.56
C ALA A 17 14.19 2.11 -4.34
N GLN A 18 14.07 3.09 -3.44
CA GLN A 18 12.81 3.75 -3.12
C GLN A 18 12.76 5.10 -3.82
N ASN A 19 11.72 5.35 -4.62
CA ASN A 19 11.46 6.63 -5.26
C ASN A 19 10.42 7.41 -4.41
N PRO A 20 10.84 8.19 -3.39
CA PRO A 20 9.93 8.87 -2.48
C PRO A 20 9.06 9.91 -3.19
N GLU A 21 9.57 10.55 -4.25
CA GLU A 21 8.83 11.54 -5.03
C GLU A 21 7.65 10.90 -5.76
N GLN A 22 7.86 9.74 -6.38
CA GLN A 22 6.80 9.00 -7.05
C GLN A 22 5.72 8.53 -6.07
N ALA A 23 6.12 8.03 -4.90
CA ALA A 23 5.17 7.63 -3.85
C ALA A 23 4.32 8.82 -3.37
N LYS A 24 4.96 9.97 -3.12
CA LYS A 24 4.26 11.21 -2.74
C LYS A 24 3.29 11.66 -3.84
N LYS A 25 3.68 11.60 -5.11
CA LYS A 25 2.83 11.96 -6.24
C LYS A 25 1.55 11.11 -6.29
N ILE A 26 1.66 9.80 -6.08
CA ILE A 26 0.49 8.90 -6.05
C ILE A 26 -0.40 9.25 -4.85
N LEU A 27 0.18 9.45 -3.68
CA LEU A 27 -0.57 9.86 -2.48
C LEU A 27 -1.33 11.16 -2.68
N ASP A 28 -0.68 12.18 -3.26
CA ASP A 28 -1.27 13.49 -3.53
C ASP A 28 -2.45 13.36 -4.51
N GLN A 29 -2.31 12.56 -5.57
CA GLN A 29 -3.36 12.30 -6.55
C GLN A 29 -4.57 11.59 -5.94
N VAL A 30 -4.35 10.53 -5.15
CA VAL A 30 -5.42 9.80 -4.45
C VAL A 30 -6.11 10.72 -3.45
N THR A 31 -5.34 11.50 -2.69
CA THR A 31 -5.87 12.44 -1.70
C THR A 31 -6.73 13.52 -2.35
N ALA A 32 -6.24 14.13 -3.43
CA ALA A 32 -6.97 15.15 -4.17
C ALA A 32 -8.31 14.61 -4.67
N LYS A 33 -8.31 13.43 -5.29
CA LYS A 33 -9.53 12.78 -5.78
C LYS A 33 -10.49 12.44 -4.64
N THR A 34 -9.99 11.83 -3.58
CA THR A 34 -10.80 11.38 -2.42
C THR A 34 -11.50 12.56 -1.74
N LYS A 35 -10.81 13.70 -1.60
CA LYS A 35 -11.36 14.93 -1.02
C LYS A 35 -12.51 15.54 -1.83
N THR A 36 -12.64 15.24 -3.13
CA THR A 36 -13.77 15.72 -3.94
C THR A 36 -15.10 15.03 -3.60
N TYR A 37 -15.04 13.84 -2.99
CA TYR A 37 -16.25 13.09 -2.64
C TYR A 37 -16.79 13.53 -1.28
N LYS A 38 -18.06 13.97 -1.25
CA LYS A 38 -18.77 14.24 0.02
C LYS A 38 -19.00 12.96 0.82
N THR A 39 -19.18 11.83 0.14
CA THR A 39 -19.36 10.51 0.75
C THR A 39 -18.87 9.46 -0.25
N ILE A 40 -18.07 8.51 0.22
CA ILE A 40 -17.59 7.38 -0.57
C ILE A 40 -18.41 6.16 -0.15
N LYS A 41 -18.95 5.43 -1.12
CA LYS A 41 -19.59 4.12 -0.89
C LYS A 41 -18.98 3.11 -1.84
N ALA A 42 -18.63 1.95 -1.32
CA ALA A 42 -18.07 0.85 -2.12
C ALA A 42 -18.54 -0.49 -1.57
N SER A 43 -18.66 -1.48 -2.46
CA SER A 43 -18.79 -2.89 -2.10
C SER A 43 -17.42 -3.53 -2.25
N PHE A 44 -17.08 -4.46 -1.36
CA PHE A 44 -15.81 -5.17 -1.38
C PHE A 44 -16.03 -6.68 -1.15
N SER A 45 -15.08 -7.48 -1.63
CA SER A 45 -14.87 -8.86 -1.19
C SER A 45 -13.49 -8.94 -0.56
N PHE A 46 -13.42 -9.55 0.63
CA PHE A 46 -12.20 -9.79 1.38
C PHE A 46 -11.96 -11.29 1.45
N LYS A 47 -10.83 -11.75 0.93
CA LYS A 47 -10.41 -13.15 0.99
C LYS A 47 -9.31 -13.31 2.04
N LEU A 48 -9.55 -14.14 3.04
CA LEU A 48 -8.55 -14.60 4.00
C LEU A 48 -8.03 -15.96 3.54
N GLU A 49 -6.72 -16.08 3.36
CA GLU A 49 -6.06 -17.33 2.98
C GLU A 49 -4.96 -17.65 3.99
N ASN A 50 -5.21 -18.64 4.84
CA ASN A 50 -4.23 -19.16 5.79
C ASN A 50 -3.66 -20.47 5.25
N LEU A 51 -2.45 -20.40 4.70
CA LEU A 51 -1.77 -21.52 4.07
C LEU A 51 -1.33 -22.61 5.07
N GLN A 52 -1.06 -22.23 6.32
CA GLN A 52 -0.62 -23.17 7.34
C GLN A 52 -1.78 -24.08 7.80
N GLU A 53 -2.94 -23.49 8.00
CA GLU A 53 -4.15 -24.19 8.45
C GLU A 53 -5.00 -24.70 7.27
N ASN A 54 -4.57 -24.43 6.02
CA ASN A 54 -5.31 -24.72 4.79
C ASN A 54 -6.76 -24.18 4.80
N ILE A 55 -6.92 -22.96 5.32
CA ILE A 55 -8.22 -22.28 5.42
C ILE A 55 -8.29 -21.19 4.36
N GLN A 56 -9.43 -21.15 3.65
CA GLN A 56 -9.81 -20.04 2.77
C GLN A 56 -11.21 -19.58 3.15
N GLU A 57 -11.34 -18.30 3.48
CA GLU A 57 -12.60 -17.65 3.82
C GLU A 57 -12.79 -16.42 2.94
N GLU A 58 -14.02 -16.17 2.52
CA GLU A 58 -14.38 -15.00 1.71
C GLU A 58 -15.54 -14.25 2.38
N TYR A 59 -15.38 -12.94 2.52
CA TYR A 59 -16.34 -12.04 3.14
C TYR A 59 -16.68 -10.93 2.18
N ALA A 60 -17.95 -10.83 1.79
CA ALA A 60 -18.46 -9.69 1.05
C ALA A 60 -19.04 -8.64 2.01
N GLY A 61 -18.85 -7.37 1.69
CA GLY A 61 -19.36 -6.28 2.50
C GLY A 61 -19.46 -4.96 1.73
N THR A 62 -19.89 -3.94 2.44
CA THR A 62 -19.99 -2.56 1.96
C THR A 62 -19.32 -1.63 2.95
N ILE A 63 -18.71 -0.56 2.42
CA ILE A 63 -18.12 0.50 3.22
C ILE A 63 -18.70 1.85 2.80
N SER A 64 -18.97 2.70 3.78
CA SER A 64 -19.39 4.08 3.60
C SER A 64 -18.48 5.00 4.40
N ILE A 65 -17.89 6.02 3.77
CA ILE A 65 -16.97 6.98 4.39
C ILE A 65 -17.49 8.40 4.16
N LYS A 66 -17.52 9.23 5.21
CA LYS A 66 -17.93 10.63 5.14
C LYS A 66 -17.10 11.47 6.13
N GLY A 67 -16.21 12.31 5.60
CA GLY A 67 -15.21 12.99 6.42
C GLY A 67 -14.41 11.94 7.20
N ASP A 68 -14.28 12.13 8.51
CA ASP A 68 -13.55 11.21 9.39
C ASP A 68 -14.40 10.02 9.90
N LYS A 69 -15.66 9.92 9.45
CA LYS A 69 -16.57 8.82 9.85
C LYS A 69 -16.55 7.71 8.82
N TYR A 70 -16.56 6.47 9.28
CA TYR A 70 -16.73 5.29 8.44
C TYR A 70 -17.76 4.32 9.03
N LYS A 71 -18.39 3.53 8.15
CA LYS A 71 -19.22 2.38 8.50
C LYS A 71 -18.92 1.25 7.53
N ALA A 72 -18.56 0.08 8.04
CA ALA A 72 -18.47 -1.16 7.28
C ALA A 72 -19.64 -2.08 7.70
N THR A 73 -20.21 -2.82 6.76
CA THR A 73 -21.28 -3.79 7.00
C THR A 73 -21.10 -4.96 6.07
#